data_AF-A0A960DML3-F1
#
_entry.id   AF-A0A960DML3-F1
#
_cell.length_a   1.000
_cell.length_b   1.000
_cell.length_c   1.000
_cell.angle_alpha   90.00
_cell.angle_beta   90.00
_cell.angle_gamma   90.00
#
_symmetry.space_group_name_H-M   'P 1'
#
loop_
_entity.id
_entity.type
_entity.pdbx_description
1 polymer ?
#
loop_
_entity_poly.entity_id
_entity_poly.type
_entity_poly.pdbx_seq_one_letter_code
_entity_poly.pdbx_strand_id
1 'polypeptide(L)' 'MRVTVSAVVGQLAAGRSIDDVLADHPYLEHADVLAALEFAAAAVSERELPQPA' A
#
# COMPACT_ATOMS: atom_id res chain seq x y z
N MET A 1 -6.76 14.59 -6.52
CA MET A 1 -7.01 13.24 -7.09
C MET A 1 -7.12 12.24 -5.95
N ARG A 2 -7.69 11.03 -6.16
CA ARG A 2 -7.83 10.00 -5.12
C ARG A 2 -7.15 8.72 -5.58
N VAL A 3 -6.11 8.30 -4.87
CA VAL A 3 -5.53 6.95 -4.96
C VAL A 3 -6.09 6.11 -3.83
N THR A 4 -6.33 4.83 -4.09
CA THR A 4 -6.79 3.89 -3.06
C THR A 4 -5.61 3.19 -2.42
N VAL A 5 -5.74 2.83 -1.14
CA VAL A 5 -4.75 2.01 -0.44
C VAL A 5 -4.47 0.71 -1.20
N SER A 6 -5.50 0.09 -1.76
CA SER A 6 -5.36 -1.12 -2.57
C SER A 6 -4.48 -0.93 -3.81
N ALA A 7 -4.51 0.26 -4.44
CA ALA A 7 -3.67 0.54 -5.61
C ALA A 7 -2.20 0.65 -5.21
N VAL A 8 -1.90 1.35 -4.11
CA VAL A 8 -0.52 1.46 -3.57
C VAL A 8 0.02 0.08 -3.20
N VAL A 9 -0.74 -0.68 -2.41
CA VAL A 9 -0.33 -2.03 -1.98
C VAL A 9 -0.17 -2.97 -3.17
N GLY A 10 -1.06 -2.88 -4.17
CA GLY A 10 -0.97 -3.69 -5.38
C GLY A 10 0.27 -3.40 -6.22
N GLN A 11 0.66 -2.13 -6.36
CA GLN A 11 1.89 -1.76 -7.07
C GLN A 11 3.14 -2.25 -6.34
N LEU A 12 3.21 -2.07 -5.01
CA LEU A 12 4.31 -2.56 -4.19
C LEU A 12 4.40 -4.10 -4.23
N ALA A 13 3.26 -4.79 -4.17
CA ALA A 13 3.19 -6.25 -4.32
C ALA A 13 3.65 -6.74 -5.70
N ALA A 14 3.51 -5.92 -6.74
CA ALA A 14 4.04 -6.18 -8.08
C ALA A 14 5.56 -5.95 -8.20
N GLY A 15 6.24 -5.62 -7.09
CA GLY A 15 7.69 -5.39 -7.04
C GLY A 15 8.12 -3.98 -7.40
N ARG A 16 7.18 -3.02 -7.50
CA ARG A 16 7.54 -1.60 -7.67
C ARG A 16 8.13 -1.04 -6.38
N SER A 17 9.07 -0.11 -6.53
CA SER A 17 9.62 0.65 -5.41
C SER A 17 8.64 1.76 -4.98
N ILE A 18 8.83 2.31 -3.78
CA ILE A 18 8.07 3.48 -3.33
C ILE A 18 8.30 4.66 -4.28
N ASP A 19 9.52 4.86 -4.76
CA ASP A 19 9.86 5.95 -5.68
C ASP A 19 9.08 5.84 -7.00
N ASP A 20 8.89 4.62 -7.53
CA ASP A 20 8.07 4.38 -8.72
C ASP A 20 6.59 4.77 -8.47
N VAL A 21 6.06 4.44 -7.29
CA VAL A 21 4.69 4.81 -6.90
C VAL A 21 4.53 6.32 -6.80
N LEU A 22 5.52 7.02 -6.24
CA LEU A 22 5.53 8.48 -6.14
C LEU A 22 5.70 9.15 -7.51
N ALA A 23 6.44 8.54 -8.43
CA ALA A 23 6.55 9.01 -9.81
C ALA A 23 5.20 8.90 -10.56
N ASP A 24 4.47 7.80 -10.37
CA ASP A 24 3.12 7.61 -10.93
C ASP A 24 2.06 8.50 -10.26
N HIS A 25 2.32 8.91 -9.01
CA HIS A 25 1.42 9.71 -8.18
C HIS A 25 2.15 10.89 -7.52
N PRO A 26 2.50 11.96 -8.29
CA PRO A 26 3.35 13.05 -7.81
C PRO A 26 2.77 13.90 -6.68
N TYR A 27 1.50 13.68 -6.34
CA TYR A 27 0.78 14.33 -5.25
C TYR A 27 0.79 13.53 -3.94
N LEU A 28 1.36 12.32 -3.96
CA LEU A 28 1.61 11.54 -2.76
C LEU A 28 2.98 11.89 -2.21
N GLU A 29 3.09 11.87 -0.90
CA GLU A 29 4.35 11.89 -0.19
C GLU A 29 4.72 10.46 0.25
N HIS A 30 6.00 10.26 0.56
CA HIS A 30 6.47 9.00 1.12
C HIS A 30 5.67 8.61 2.39
N ALA A 31 5.27 9.59 3.19
CA ALA A 31 4.44 9.38 4.38
C ALA A 31 3.05 8.79 4.05
N ASP A 32 2.45 9.17 2.92
CA ASP A 32 1.15 8.64 2.50
C ASP A 32 1.24 7.15 2.12
N VAL A 33 2.35 6.75 1.50
CA VAL A 33 2.62 5.34 1.16
C VAL A 33 2.79 4.51 2.43
N LEU A 34 3.54 5.01 3.41
CA LEU A 34 3.69 4.35 4.70
C LEU A 34 2.35 4.25 5.44
N ALA A 35 1.56 5.32 5.48
CA ALA A 35 0.23 5.30 6.10
C ALA A 35 -0.72 4.30 5.42
N ALA A 36 -0.64 4.16 4.09
CA ALA A 36 -1.39 3.15 3.35
C ALA A 36 -0.97 1.72 3.72
N LEU A 37 0.33 1.47 3.90
CA LEU A 37 0.86 0.19 4.37
C LEU A 37 0.43 -0.12 5.80
N GLU A 38 0.49 0.84 6.71
CA GLU A 38 0.02 0.70 8.09
C GLU A 38 -1.48 0.38 8.13
N PHE A 39 -2.29 1.10 7.36
CA PHE A 39 -3.71 0.81 7.24
C PHE A 39 -3.96 -0.61 6.70
N ALA A 40 -3.23 -1.02 5.67
CA ALA A 40 -3.35 -2.35 5.11
C ALA A 40 -2.96 -3.43 6.13
N ALA A 41 -1.88 -3.23 6.87
CA ALA A 41 -1.40 -4.13 7.92
C ALA A 41 -2.44 -4.26 9.06
N ALA A 42 -3.01 -3.15 9.52
CA ALA A 42 -4.07 -3.17 10.54
C ALA A 42 -5.32 -3.89 10.02
N ALA A 43 -5.75 -3.61 8.79
CA ALA A 43 -6.93 -4.20 8.18
C ALA A 43 -6.85 -5.73 7.99
N VAL A 44 -5.63 -6.27 7.83
CA VAL A 44 -5.39 -7.73 7.80
C VAL A 44 -5.04 -8.31 9.16
N SER A 45 -4.66 -7.49 10.15
CA SER A 45 -4.39 -7.97 11.50
C SER A 45 -5.68 -8.25 12.28
N GLU A 46 -6.73 -7.46 12.03
CA GLU A 46 -8.06 -7.67 12.64
C GLU A 46 -8.86 -8.82 11.98
N ARG A 47 -8.48 -9.21 10.77
CA ARG A 47 -9.00 -10.42 10.12
C ARG A 47 -7.94 -11.50 10.21
N GLU A 48 -8.06 -12.47 11.12
CA GLU A 48 -7.25 -13.69 11.03
C GLU A 48 -7.39 -14.27 9.61
N LEU A 49 -6.41 -14.01 8.75
CA LEU A 49 -6.29 -14.70 7.48
C LEU A 49 -5.86 -16.12 7.83
N PRO A 50 -6.55 -17.17 7.35
CA PRO A 50 -6.09 -18.53 7.57
C PRO A 50 -4.64 -18.61 7.07
N GLN A 51 -3.72 -19.04 7.93
CA GLN A 51 -2.35 -19.31 7.51
C GLN A 51 -2.42 -20.28 6.33
N PRO A 52 -1.89 -19.91 5.14
CA PRO A 52 -1.80 -20.87 4.06
C PRO A 52 -0.94 -22.04 4.54
N ALA A 53 -1.51 -23.25 4.44
CA ALA A 53 -0.88 -24.51 4.83
C ALA A 53 0.35 -24.84 3.98
#